data_AF-A0A7S2SBK9-F1
#
_entry.id   AF-A0A7S2SBK9-F1
#
_cell.length_a   1.000
_cell.length_b   1.000
_cell.length_c   1.000
_cell.angle_alpha   90.00
_cell.angle_beta   90.00
_cell.angle_gamma   90.00
#
_symmetry.space_group_name_H-M   'P 1'
#
loop_
_entity.id
_entity.type
_entity.pdbx_description
1 polymer ?
#
loop_
_entity_poly.entity_id
_entity_poly.type
_entity_poly.pdbx_seq_one_letter_code
_entity_poly.pdbx_strand_id
1 'polypeptide(L)'
;NGIVERSHKTISDTLRVLLHVNPPTNENDVNNMIDNALASCMHAMRCSINHTMETSPGAMVFNRDMLINVPLLSNLIAIKDRRQQVIDNNLMRTNKRRVDHNYNIGDRVMIVTYDPNKLDSKQHG
;
A
#
# COMPACT_ATOMS: atom_id res chain seq x y z
N ASN A 1 -4.16 8.53 -2.30
CA ASN A 1 -2.78 8.38 -1.81
C ASN A 1 -2.32 6.94 -1.52
N GLY A 2 -3.17 5.90 -1.61
CA GLY A 2 -2.83 4.57 -1.07
C GLY A 2 -1.59 3.88 -1.67
N ILE A 3 -1.23 4.18 -2.92
CA ILE A 3 0.00 3.66 -3.55
C ILE A 3 1.24 4.26 -2.87
N VAL A 4 1.26 5.58 -2.68
CA VAL A 4 2.37 6.30 -2.03
C VAL A 4 2.52 5.83 -0.57
N GLU A 5 1.41 5.66 0.16
CA GLU A 5 1.48 5.16 1.54
C GLU A 5 1.99 3.72 1.63
N ARG A 6 1.68 2.87 0.65
CA ARG A 6 2.28 1.53 0.56
C ARG A 6 3.77 1.62 0.26
N SER A 7 4.19 2.58 -0.57
CA SER A 7 5.61 2.84 -0.81
C SER A 7 6.33 3.25 0.47
N HIS A 8 5.79 4.23 1.21
CA HIS A 8 6.33 4.65 2.50
C HIS A 8 6.45 3.50 3.50
N LYS A 9 5.41 2.65 3.60
CA LYS A 9 5.44 1.48 4.47
C LYS A 9 6.60 0.53 4.12
N THR A 10 6.77 0.24 2.83
CA THR A 10 7.83 -0.67 2.36
C THR A 10 9.22 -0.10 2.67
N ILE A 11 9.42 1.21 2.50
CA ILE A 11 10.67 1.91 2.85
C ILE A 11 10.94 1.84 4.36
N SER A 12 9.90 2.04 5.18
CA SER A 12 10.04 1.93 6.63
C SER A 12 10.40 0.50 7.07
N ASP A 13 9.76 -0.52 6.48
CA ASP A 13 10.01 -1.92 6.80
C ASP A 13 11.44 -2.35 6.40
N THR A 14 11.96 -1.93 5.24
CA THR A 14 13.35 -2.22 4.85
C THR A 14 14.37 -1.49 5.72
N LEU A 15 14.16 -0.20 6.02
CA LEU A 15 15.03 0.56 6.93
C LEU A 15 15.09 -0.08 8.31
N ARG A 16 13.96 -0.57 8.83
CA ARG A 16 13.90 -1.28 10.12
C ARG A 16 14.79 -2.53 10.11
N VAL A 17 14.78 -3.30 9.04
CA VAL A 17 15.63 -4.48 8.89
C VAL A 17 17.11 -4.07 8.82
N LEU A 18 17.46 -3.08 7.99
CA LEU A 18 18.84 -2.62 7.82
C LEU A 18 19.43 -2.08 9.13
N LEU A 19 18.66 -1.28 9.87
CA LEU A 19 19.05 -0.76 11.19
C LEU A 19 19.33 -1.86 12.21
N HIS A 20 18.61 -2.98 12.12
CA HIS A 20 18.77 -4.09 13.06
C HIS A 20 19.96 -5.00 12.69
N VAL A 21 20.16 -5.25 11.40
CA VAL A 21 21.22 -6.15 10.91
C VAL A 21 22.58 -5.48 10.91
N ASN A 22 22.67 -4.22 10.45
CA ASN A 22 23.91 -3.46 10.32
C ASN A 22 23.68 -2.01 10.81
N PRO A 23 23.72 -1.78 12.14
CA PRO A 23 23.52 -0.43 12.68
C PRO A 23 24.65 0.50 12.20
N PRO A 24 24.32 1.66 11.60
CA PRO A 24 25.32 2.60 11.10
C PRO A 24 26.09 3.24 12.26
N THR A 25 27.39 3.47 12.08
CA THR A 25 28.26 4.02 13.13
C THR A 25 28.65 5.47 12.89
N ASN A 26 28.55 5.94 11.65
CA ASN A 26 28.91 7.27 11.22
C ASN A 26 27.91 7.79 10.16
N GLU A 27 28.00 9.07 9.83
CA GLU A 27 27.08 9.73 8.89
C GLU A 27 27.15 9.16 7.46
N ASN A 28 28.33 8.73 7.00
CA ASN A 28 28.47 8.11 5.68
C ASN A 28 27.77 6.75 5.62
N ASP A 29 27.83 5.96 6.70
CA ASP A 29 27.10 4.70 6.80
C ASP A 29 25.59 4.93 6.75
N VAL A 30 25.10 6.00 7.40
CA VAL A 30 23.68 6.38 7.38
C VAL A 30 23.24 6.72 5.95
N ASN A 31 24.00 7.55 5.24
CA ASN A 31 23.68 7.93 3.85
C ASN A 31 23.66 6.71 2.93
N ASN A 32 24.70 5.86 3.01
CA ASN A 32 24.77 4.62 2.24
C ASN A 32 23.60 3.66 2.57
N MET A 33 23.21 3.57 3.84
CA MET A 33 22.08 2.73 4.26
C MET A 33 20.77 3.24 3.66
N ILE A 34 20.53 4.56 3.68
CA ILE A 34 19.33 5.18 3.10
C ILE A 34 19.28 4.94 1.60
N ASP A 35 20.37 5.17 0.88
CA ASP A 35 20.42 4.96 -0.58
C ASP A 35 20.18 3.50 -0.95
N ASN A 36 20.80 2.57 -0.22
CA ASN A 36 20.58 1.13 -0.40
C ASN A 36 19.13 0.73 -0.09
N ALA A 37 18.53 1.31 0.97
CA ALA A 37 17.13 1.05 1.32
C ALA A 37 16.19 1.53 0.21
N LEU A 38 16.39 2.75 -0.30
CA LEU A 38 15.58 3.30 -1.38
C LEU A 38 15.73 2.50 -2.66
N ALA A 39 16.96 2.18 -3.07
CA ALA A 39 17.22 1.35 -4.25
C ALA A 39 16.56 -0.03 -4.14
N SER A 40 16.72 -0.69 -2.99
CA SER A 40 16.13 -2.00 -2.71
C SER A 40 14.61 -1.95 -2.71
N CYS A 41 14.00 -0.93 -2.11
CA CYS A 41 12.55 -0.73 -2.12
C CYS A 41 12.01 -0.52 -3.53
N MET A 42 12.66 0.33 -4.31
CA MET A 42 12.24 0.60 -5.69
C MET A 42 12.32 -0.66 -6.55
N HIS A 43 13.38 -1.45 -6.38
CA HIS A 43 13.52 -2.74 -7.05
C HIS A 43 12.43 -3.73 -6.60
N ALA A 44 12.23 -3.87 -5.28
CA ALA A 44 11.24 -4.76 -4.71
C ALA A 44 9.82 -4.41 -5.17
N MET A 45 9.43 -3.12 -5.19
CA MET A 45 8.11 -2.69 -5.67
C MET A 45 7.85 -3.04 -7.14
N ARG A 46 8.90 -3.01 -7.98
CA ARG A 46 8.79 -3.36 -9.40
C ARG A 46 8.72 -4.87 -9.61
N CYS A 47 9.44 -5.65 -8.82
CA CYS A 47 9.55 -7.12 -8.98
C CYS A 47 8.54 -7.91 -8.16
N SER A 48 7.94 -7.32 -7.12
CA SER A 48 6.99 -8.02 -6.25
C SER A 48 5.66 -8.25 -6.96
N ILE A 49 5.11 -9.45 -6.79
CA ILE A 49 3.81 -9.83 -7.35
C ILE A 49 2.71 -9.02 -6.66
N ASN A 50 1.89 -8.33 -7.46
CA ASN A 50 0.71 -7.65 -6.98
C ASN A 50 -0.48 -8.61 -6.98
N HIS A 51 -1.14 -8.81 -5.84
CA HIS A 51 -2.29 -9.71 -5.71
C HIS A 51 -3.43 -9.43 -6.72
N THR A 52 -3.70 -8.16 -7.01
CA THR A 52 -4.77 -7.74 -7.93
C THR A 52 -4.45 -8.01 -9.39
N MET A 53 -3.16 -8.15 -9.74
CA MET A 53 -2.72 -8.44 -11.10
C MET A 53 -2.12 -9.85 -11.26
N GLU A 54 -1.75 -10.52 -10.16
CA GLU A 54 -1.06 -11.83 -10.12
C GLU A 54 0.29 -11.84 -10.86
N THR A 55 0.87 -10.66 -11.03
CA THR A 55 2.15 -10.45 -11.70
C THR A 55 2.83 -9.21 -11.14
N SER A 56 4.12 -9.02 -11.47
CA SER A 56 4.88 -7.88 -11.02
C SER A 56 4.64 -6.65 -11.92
N PRO A 57 4.58 -5.43 -11.36
CA PRO A 57 4.41 -4.22 -12.15
C PRO A 57 5.49 -4.03 -13.22
N GLY A 58 6.74 -4.36 -12.89
CA GLY A 58 7.86 -4.29 -13.83
C GLY A 58 7.65 -5.25 -15.00
N ALA A 59 7.26 -6.50 -14.72
CA ALA A 59 7.06 -7.47 -15.79
C ALA A 59 5.91 -7.11 -16.74
N MET A 60 4.87 -6.48 -16.22
CA MET A 60 3.75 -5.98 -17.03
C MET A 60 4.13 -4.83 -17.96
N VAL A 61 5.03 -3.94 -17.52
CA VAL A 61 5.46 -2.80 -18.34
C VAL A 61 6.43 -3.25 -19.43
N PHE A 62 7.33 -4.17 -19.12
CA PHE A 62 8.39 -4.61 -20.03
C PHE A 62 8.08 -5.93 -20.77
N ASN A 63 6.91 -6.53 -20.54
CA ASN A 63 6.50 -7.84 -21.07
C ASN A 63 7.53 -8.96 -20.83
N ARG A 64 8.25 -8.88 -19.70
CA ARG A 64 9.33 -9.81 -19.34
C ARG A 64 9.62 -9.76 -17.85
N ASP A 65 9.96 -10.90 -17.25
CA ASP A 65 10.33 -10.95 -15.84
C ASP A 65 11.57 -10.08 -15.54
N MET A 66 11.56 -9.44 -14.36
CA MET A 66 12.59 -8.49 -13.93
C MET A 66 13.83 -9.17 -13.33
N LEU A 67 13.72 -10.43 -12.89
CA LEU A 67 14.80 -11.21 -12.26
C LEU A 67 15.39 -12.23 -13.23
N ILE A 68 14.53 -12.89 -14.01
CA ILE A 68 14.93 -13.96 -14.94
C ILE A 68 14.62 -13.57 -16.40
N ASN A 69 15.40 -14.10 -17.34
CA ASN A 69 15.20 -13.88 -18.77
C ASN A 69 14.03 -14.71 -19.31
N VAL A 70 12.80 -14.39 -18.89
CA VAL A 70 11.58 -15.10 -19.32
C VAL A 70 10.54 -14.08 -19.78
N PRO A 71 10.01 -14.18 -21.01
CA PRO A 71 8.96 -13.28 -21.49
C PRO A 71 7.66 -13.48 -20.72
N LEU A 72 6.93 -12.40 -20.49
CA LEU A 72 5.61 -12.43 -19.88
C LEU A 72 4.55 -12.28 -20.99
N LEU A 73 3.74 -13.31 -21.18
CA LEU A 73 2.54 -13.26 -22.04
C LEU A 73 1.32 -12.89 -21.18
N SER A 74 0.96 -11.62 -21.14
CA SER A 74 -0.17 -11.13 -20.33
C SER A 74 -1.40 -10.82 -21.19
N ASN A 75 -2.55 -11.40 -20.83
CA ASN A 75 -3.84 -10.95 -21.35
C ASN A 75 -4.36 -9.78 -20.50
N LEU A 76 -4.15 -8.56 -20.98
CA LEU A 76 -4.53 -7.32 -20.27
C LEU A 76 -6.04 -7.23 -20.02
N ILE A 77 -6.86 -7.77 -20.92
CA ILE A 77 -8.32 -7.76 -20.82
C ILE A 77 -8.74 -8.65 -19.64
N ALA A 78 -8.22 -9.87 -19.59
CA ALA A 78 -8.50 -10.79 -18.48
C ALA A 78 -8.04 -10.24 -17.12
N ILE A 79 -6.87 -9.59 -17.07
CA ILE A 79 -6.37 -8.93 -15.84
C ILE A 79 -7.30 -7.79 -15.41
N LYS A 80 -7.76 -6.96 -16.36
CA LYS A 80 -8.70 -5.87 -16.08
C LYS A 80 -10.02 -6.42 -15.55
N ASP A 81 -10.57 -7.45 -16.17
CA ASP A 81 -11.86 -8.02 -15.80
C ASP A 81 -11.80 -8.63 -14.39
N ARG A 82 -10.72 -9.38 -14.09
CA ARG A 82 -10.48 -9.91 -12.75
C ARG A 82 -10.34 -8.80 -11.71
N ARG A 83 -9.60 -7.73 -12.03
CA ARG A 83 -9.47 -6.56 -11.15
C ARG A 83 -10.83 -5.94 -10.85
N GLN A 84 -11.71 -5.84 -11.85
CA GLN A 84 -13.07 -5.33 -11.66
C GLN A 84 -13.87 -6.24 -10.72
N GLN A 85 -13.84 -7.56 -10.92
CA GLN A 85 -14.49 -8.52 -10.04
C GLN A 85 -14.03 -8.40 -8.58
N VAL A 86 -12.72 -8.21 -8.35
CA VAL A 86 -12.17 -8.00 -7.00
C VAL A 86 -12.70 -6.70 -6.38
N ILE A 87 -12.77 -5.62 -7.17
CA ILE A 87 -13.33 -4.33 -6.73
C ILE A 87 -14.81 -4.50 -6.34
N ASP A 88 -15.60 -5.14 -7.19
CA ASP A 88 -17.03 -5.33 -6.96
C ASP A 88 -17.30 -6.18 -5.71
N ASN A 89 -16.53 -7.26 -5.54
CA ASN A 89 -16.60 -8.11 -4.33
C ASN A 89 -16.24 -7.34 -3.06
N ASN A 90 -15.20 -6.51 -3.09
CA ASN A 90 -14.82 -5.67 -1.96
C ASN A 90 -15.88 -4.60 -1.66
N LEU A 91 -16.49 -4.01 -2.70
CA LEU A 91 -17.56 -3.04 -2.56
C LEU A 91 -18.81 -3.69 -1.94
N MET A 92 -19.22 -4.85 -2.42
CA MET A 92 -20.32 -5.63 -1.82
C MET A 92 -20.05 -5.95 -0.35
N ARG A 93 -18.84 -6.42 -0.02
CA ARG A 93 -18.46 -6.72 1.38
C ARG A 93 -18.50 -5.47 2.26
N THR A 94 -18.04 -4.34 1.75
CA THR A 94 -18.04 -3.07 2.50
C THR A 94 -19.46 -2.55 2.69
N ASN A 95 -20.28 -2.57 1.64
CA ASN A 95 -21.68 -2.13 1.68
C ASN A 95 -22.51 -2.99 2.63
N LYS A 96 -22.29 -4.32 2.68
CA LYS A 96 -22.95 -5.20 3.65
C LYS A 96 -22.71 -4.83 5.11
N ARG A 97 -21.62 -4.09 5.41
CA ARG A 97 -21.31 -3.62 6.78
C ARG A 97 -21.85 -2.21 7.05
N ARG A 98 -22.37 -1.52 6.03
CA ARG A 98 -22.97 -0.20 6.22
C ARG A 98 -24.30 -0.40 6.92
N VAL A 99 -24.42 0.21 8.09
CA VAL A 99 -25.70 0.41 8.75
C VAL A 99 -26.26 1.67 8.13
N ASP A 100 -27.42 1.55 7.47
CA ASP A 100 -28.11 2.71 6.94
C ASP A 100 -28.68 3.52 8.12
N HIS A 101 -28.32 4.79 8.18
CA HIS A 101 -28.87 5.72 9.17
C HIS A 101 -29.19 7.03 8.46
N ASN A 102 -30.49 7.29 8.29
CA ASN A 102 -30.99 8.53 7.73
C ASN A 102 -31.21 9.53 8.86
N TYR A 103 -30.35 10.54 8.93
CA TYR A 103 -30.45 11.63 9.91
C TYR A 103 -31.68 12.48 9.65
N ASN A 104 -32.42 12.80 10.70
CA ASN A 104 -33.55 13.71 10.67
C ASN A 104 -33.22 15.05 11.33
N ILE A 105 -33.98 16.08 10.98
CA ILE A 105 -33.84 17.40 11.59
C ILE A 105 -34.16 17.29 13.09
N GLY A 106 -33.19 17.63 13.93
CA GLY A 106 -33.29 17.52 15.39
C GLY A 106 -32.47 16.38 16.00
N ASP A 107 -31.92 15.47 15.18
CA ASP A 107 -31.03 14.41 15.67
C ASP A 107 -29.71 14.98 16.20
N ARG A 108 -29.24 14.45 17.32
CA ARG A 108 -27.92 14.78 17.86
C ARG A 108 -26.87 13.96 17.13
N VAL A 109 -25.86 14.64 16.61
CA VAL A 109 -24.74 14.02 15.89
C VAL A 109 -23.44 14.27 16.64
N MET A 110 -22.61 13.23 16.71
CA MET A 110 -21.26 13.35 17.26
C MET A 110 -20.32 13.79 16.13
N ILE A 111 -19.63 14.91 16.32
CA ILE A 111 -18.63 15.43 15.39
C ILE A 111 -17.30 14.74 15.68
N VAL A 112 -16.62 14.26 14.64
CA VAL A 112 -15.28 13.66 14.78
C VAL A 112 -14.26 14.76 15.03
N THR A 113 -13.51 14.67 16.12
CA THR A 113 -12.42 15.59 16.44
C THR A 113 -11.24 15.35 15.49
N TYR A 114 -10.70 16.41 14.90
CA TYR A 114 -9.50 16.32 14.05
C TYR A 114 -8.25 16.17 14.92
N ASP A 115 -7.44 15.15 14.62
CA ASP A 115 -6.17 14.80 15.30
C ASP A 115 -6.23 14.81 16.84
N PRO A 116 -7.08 13.99 17.47
CA PRO A 116 -7.15 13.91 18.92
C PRO A 116 -5.88 13.26 19.49
N ASN A 117 -5.42 13.72 20.66
CA ASN A 117 -4.34 13.01 21.34
C ASN A 117 -4.78 11.58 21.70
N LYS A 118 -3.80 10.72 21.95
CA LYS A 118 -3.98 9.27 22.13
C LYS A 118 -5.05 8.88 23.18
N LEU A 119 -5.33 9.74 24.16
CA LEU A 119 -6.32 9.53 25.23
C LEU A 119 -7.52 10.48 25.17
N ASP A 120 -7.56 11.39 24.20
CA ASP A 120 -8.66 12.34 24.06
C ASP A 120 -9.89 11.67 23.43
N SER A 121 -11.07 12.23 23.72
CA SER A 121 -12.30 11.81 23.04
C SER A 121 -12.18 12.08 21.54
N LYS A 122 -12.38 11.02 20.75
CA LYS A 122 -12.33 11.09 19.28
C LYS A 122 -13.53 11.80 18.67
N GLN A 123 -14.56 12.02 19.46
CA GLN A 123 -15.80 12.64 19.03
C GLN A 123 -16.31 13.62 20.09
N HIS A 124 -16.91 14.72 19.66
CA HIS A 124 -17.53 15.74 20.51
C HIS A 124 -18.90 16.13 19.93
N GLY A 125 -19.85 16.47 20.78
CA GLY A 125 -21.23 16.77 20.38
C GLY A 125 -22.19 16.77 21.55
#